data_AF-A0A154VBN0-F1
#
_entry.id   AF-A0A154VBN0-F1
#
_cell.length_a   1.000
_cell.length_b   1.000
_cell.length_c   1.000
_cell.angle_alpha   90.00
_cell.angle_beta   90.00
_cell.angle_gamma   90.00
#
_symmetry.space_group_name_H-M   'P 1'
#
loop_
_entity.id
_entity.type
_entity.pdbx_description
1 polymer ?
#
loop_
_entity_poly.entity_id
_entity_poly.type
_entity_poly.pdbx_seq_one_letter_code
_entity_poly.pdbx_strand_id
1 'polypeptide(L)'
;MNPIQTATAYHLMAAEDLRETRINRHSRWSDDRWFFDNLTPGHDAAASTIRWDFIMPDGSKFVDPKWAILLDAHRRLVWSLIVDPRQRHRYKPGSMGKLSRRVHYLARWMGKSGYAHFGALDTCAFDQYLDNLLIDKQNKANLNAVYLMEHLALPVSLGYQAPVLAKAGIPVPGSAPLAWHDSVRGRETAGRPGTGIRPASPRPHIFAHNDQRLVHA
;
A
#
# COMPACT_ATOMS: atom_id res chain seq x y z
N MET A 1 -11.91 -25.85 -12.36
CA MET A 1 -10.91 -25.31 -11.42
C MET A 1 -10.63 -23.87 -11.78
N ASN A 2 -10.79 -22.93 -10.85
CA ASN A 2 -10.53 -21.52 -11.09
C ASN A 2 -9.02 -21.27 -10.84
N PRO A 3 -8.20 -21.02 -11.88
CA PRO A 3 -6.75 -21.01 -11.76
C PRO A 3 -6.29 -19.63 -11.30
N ILE A 4 -6.64 -19.22 -10.08
CA ILE A 4 -5.69 -18.38 -9.37
C ILE A 4 -4.50 -19.29 -9.11
N GLN A 5 -3.57 -19.23 -10.07
CA GLN A 5 -2.14 -19.14 -9.89
C GLN A 5 -1.57 -20.28 -9.06
N THR A 6 -0.77 -21.11 -9.73
CA THR A 6 0.26 -21.93 -9.12
C THR A 6 0.82 -21.20 -7.89
N ALA A 7 0.94 -21.91 -6.76
CA ALA A 7 1.37 -21.39 -5.46
C ALA A 7 2.85 -20.91 -5.45
N THR A 8 3.33 -20.40 -6.58
CA THR A 8 4.68 -19.93 -6.77
C THR A 8 4.86 -18.61 -6.04
N ALA A 9 5.81 -18.63 -5.11
CA ALA A 9 6.15 -17.49 -4.29
C ALA A 9 7.00 -16.48 -5.08
N TYR A 10 6.45 -15.90 -6.17
CA TYR A 10 7.13 -14.87 -6.97
C TYR A 10 7.58 -13.68 -6.12
N HIS A 11 6.84 -13.38 -5.05
CA HIS A 11 7.22 -12.36 -4.09
C HIS A 11 8.57 -12.63 -3.40
N LEU A 12 9.15 -13.83 -3.48
CA LEU A 12 10.47 -14.20 -2.95
C LEU A 12 11.57 -14.29 -4.02
N MET A 13 11.26 -14.18 -5.31
CA MET A 13 12.25 -14.28 -6.38
C MET A 13 13.12 -13.02 -6.48
N ALA A 14 14.29 -13.14 -7.11
CA ALA A 14 15.14 -12.00 -7.42
C ALA A 14 14.44 -11.04 -8.39
N ALA A 15 14.77 -9.76 -8.33
CA ALA A 15 14.12 -8.73 -9.15
C ALA A 15 14.36 -8.97 -10.66
N GLU A 16 15.52 -9.52 -11.01
CA GLU A 16 15.94 -9.84 -12.37
C GLU A 16 15.04 -10.92 -12.96
N ASP A 17 14.82 -12.01 -12.23
CA ASP A 17 13.97 -13.13 -12.66
C ASP A 17 12.50 -12.70 -12.78
N LEU A 18 12.07 -11.76 -11.93
CA LEU A 18 10.69 -11.30 -11.92
C LEU A 18 10.32 -10.52 -13.18
N ARG A 19 11.24 -9.78 -13.81
CA ARG A 19 10.90 -8.90 -14.96
C ARG A 19 10.21 -9.64 -16.09
N GLU A 20 10.65 -10.85 -16.39
CA GLU A 20 10.09 -11.67 -17.46
C GLU A 20 9.07 -12.71 -16.97
N THR A 21 8.86 -12.80 -15.66
CA THR A 21 7.97 -13.79 -15.06
C THR A 21 6.52 -13.56 -15.46
N ARG A 22 5.93 -14.57 -16.10
CA ARG A 22 4.51 -14.60 -16.40
C ARG A 22 3.72 -15.00 -15.16
N ILE A 23 2.82 -14.13 -14.70
CA ILE A 23 2.04 -14.37 -13.47
C ILE A 23 0.76 -15.16 -13.73
N ASN A 24 0.19 -15.05 -14.92
CA ASN A 24 -0.93 -15.86 -15.40
C ASN A 24 -1.03 -15.77 -16.94
N ARG A 25 -2.08 -16.31 -17.55
CA ARG A 25 -2.26 -16.29 -19.00
C ARG A 25 -2.41 -14.89 -19.61
N HIS A 26 -2.75 -13.87 -18.83
CA HIS A 26 -3.00 -12.51 -19.29
C HIS A 26 -1.88 -11.53 -18.97
N SER A 27 -1.12 -11.76 -17.90
CA SER A 27 -0.21 -10.76 -17.36
C SER A 27 1.16 -11.33 -16.98
N ARG A 28 2.17 -10.47 -17.09
CA ARG A 28 3.52 -10.60 -16.54
C ARG A 28 3.69 -9.73 -15.32
N TRP A 29 4.70 -10.03 -14.50
CA TRP A 29 5.02 -9.25 -13.30
C TRP A 29 5.30 -7.78 -13.61
N SER A 30 6.05 -7.51 -14.67
CA SER A 30 6.45 -6.16 -15.08
C SER A 30 5.31 -5.34 -15.71
N ASP A 31 4.20 -5.97 -16.10
CA ASP A 31 3.09 -5.29 -16.78
C ASP A 31 2.52 -4.13 -15.94
N ASP A 32 2.16 -3.07 -16.64
CA ASP A 32 1.46 -1.90 -16.13
C ASP A 32 0.12 -2.24 -15.45
N ARG A 33 -0.46 -3.39 -15.81
CA ARG A 33 -1.73 -3.87 -15.28
C ARG A 33 -1.69 -5.40 -15.15
N TRP A 34 -2.12 -5.90 -14.00
CA TRP A 34 -2.32 -7.33 -13.80
C TRP A 34 -3.81 -7.65 -13.88
N PHE A 35 -4.19 -8.45 -14.87
CA PHE A 35 -5.56 -8.94 -15.03
C PHE A 35 -5.67 -10.35 -14.45
N PHE A 36 -6.74 -10.60 -13.70
CA PHE A 36 -7.03 -11.89 -13.10
C PHE A 36 -8.37 -12.41 -13.59
N ASP A 37 -8.44 -13.67 -13.98
CA ASP A 37 -9.66 -14.27 -14.47
C ASP A 37 -10.74 -14.33 -13.39
N ASN A 38 -11.89 -13.73 -13.68
CA ASN A 38 -13.07 -13.85 -12.84
C ASN A 38 -14.19 -14.52 -13.64
N LEU A 39 -14.50 -15.76 -13.26
CA LEU A 39 -15.53 -16.57 -13.93
C LEU A 39 -16.96 -16.21 -13.48
N THR A 40 -17.14 -15.24 -12.58
CA THR A 40 -18.46 -14.79 -12.14
C THR A 40 -19.13 -13.93 -13.22
N PRO A 41 -20.27 -14.35 -13.80
CA PRO A 41 -20.98 -13.55 -14.81
C PRO A 41 -21.42 -12.18 -14.28
N GLY A 42 -21.34 -11.15 -15.12
CA GLY A 42 -21.81 -9.79 -14.79
C GLY A 42 -20.85 -8.92 -13.98
N HIS A 43 -19.64 -9.39 -13.66
CA HIS A 43 -18.62 -8.56 -13.02
C HIS A 43 -17.80 -7.76 -14.04
N ASP A 44 -17.62 -6.46 -13.76
CA ASP A 44 -16.77 -5.55 -14.52
C ASP A 44 -15.31 -6.07 -14.58
N ALA A 45 -14.68 -6.02 -15.76
CA ALA A 45 -13.27 -6.34 -15.96
C ALA A 45 -12.35 -5.51 -15.03
N ALA A 46 -12.73 -4.28 -14.70
CA ALA A 46 -12.01 -3.43 -13.75
C ALA A 46 -11.99 -4.02 -12.32
N ALA A 47 -13.01 -4.79 -11.93
CA ALA A 47 -13.05 -5.45 -10.63
C ALA A 47 -11.99 -6.55 -10.47
N SER A 48 -11.45 -7.03 -11.59
CA SER A 48 -10.48 -8.13 -11.65
C SER A 48 -9.08 -7.69 -12.10
N THR A 49 -8.80 -6.39 -11.99
CA THR A 49 -7.54 -5.78 -12.44
C THR A 49 -6.83 -5.06 -11.29
N ILE A 50 -5.52 -5.25 -11.17
CA ILE A 50 -4.61 -4.37 -10.41
C ILE A 50 -3.93 -3.44 -11.39
N ARG A 51 -4.07 -2.12 -11.19
CA ARG A 51 -3.41 -1.11 -12.02
C ARG A 51 -2.15 -0.59 -11.35
N TRP A 52 -1.03 -0.65 -12.04
CA TRP A 52 0.23 -0.04 -11.62
C TRP A 52 0.49 1.30 -12.31
N ASP A 53 -0.11 1.53 -13.49
CA ASP A 53 0.02 2.75 -14.30
C ASP A 53 -0.71 4.00 -13.77
N PHE A 54 -1.02 4.08 -12.48
CA PHE A 54 -1.69 5.24 -11.91
C PHE A 54 -0.72 6.43 -11.75
N ILE A 55 -1.28 7.63 -11.80
CA ILE A 55 -0.52 8.88 -11.65
C ILE A 55 -0.10 9.06 -10.18
N MET A 56 1.13 9.50 -9.96
CA MET A 56 1.71 9.84 -8.66
C MET A 56 1.53 11.35 -8.35
N PRO A 57 1.77 11.81 -7.11
CA PRO A 57 1.55 13.21 -6.74
C PRO A 57 2.37 14.23 -7.55
N ASP A 58 3.50 13.81 -8.12
CA ASP A 58 4.36 14.63 -8.96
C ASP A 58 3.98 14.60 -10.46
N GLY A 59 2.88 13.93 -10.82
CA GLY A 59 2.40 13.80 -12.20
C GLY A 59 3.01 12.64 -13.00
N SER A 60 4.07 11.99 -12.49
CA SER A 60 4.66 10.80 -13.11
C SER A 60 3.75 9.57 -12.93
N LYS A 61 3.99 8.49 -13.68
CA LYS A 61 3.29 7.20 -13.45
C LYS A 61 4.03 6.40 -12.39
N PHE A 62 3.31 5.62 -11.59
CA PHE A 62 3.94 4.74 -10.59
C PHE A 62 4.82 3.62 -11.21
N VAL A 63 4.65 3.34 -12.49
CA VAL A 63 5.53 2.44 -13.27
C VAL A 63 6.85 3.10 -13.71
N ASP A 64 6.99 4.42 -13.55
CA ASP A 64 8.20 5.14 -13.98
C ASP A 64 9.41 4.77 -13.10
N PRO A 65 10.65 4.72 -13.64
CA PRO A 65 11.83 4.18 -12.96
C PRO A 65 12.13 4.79 -11.58
N LYS A 66 11.78 6.06 -11.36
CA LYS A 66 12.00 6.74 -10.07
C LYS A 66 11.23 6.10 -8.91
N TRP A 67 10.13 5.40 -9.20
CA TRP A 67 9.31 4.70 -8.21
C TRP A 67 9.63 3.20 -8.12
N ALA A 68 10.65 2.71 -8.84
CA ALA A 68 10.90 1.28 -8.99
C ALA A 68 10.99 0.51 -7.66
N ILE A 69 11.66 1.08 -6.65
CA ILE A 69 11.77 0.48 -5.31
C ILE A 69 10.39 0.32 -4.67
N LEU A 70 9.58 1.39 -4.72
CA LEU A 70 8.26 1.41 -4.11
C LEU A 70 7.27 0.53 -4.88
N LEU A 71 7.36 0.53 -6.21
CA LEU A 71 6.58 -0.32 -7.11
C LEU A 71 6.84 -1.80 -6.84
N ASP A 72 8.11 -2.21 -6.78
CA ASP A 72 8.46 -3.61 -6.51
C ASP A 72 7.95 -4.05 -5.13
N ALA A 73 8.14 -3.22 -4.10
CA ALA A 73 7.63 -3.50 -2.77
C ALA A 73 6.10 -3.69 -2.76
N HIS A 74 5.34 -2.85 -3.46
CA HIS A 74 3.88 -2.98 -3.56
C HIS A 74 3.45 -4.21 -4.38
N ARG A 75 4.15 -4.53 -5.48
CA ARG A 75 3.89 -5.74 -6.27
C ARG A 75 4.09 -7.00 -5.43
N ARG A 76 5.18 -7.06 -4.66
CA ARG A 76 5.44 -8.17 -3.72
C ARG A 76 4.43 -8.24 -2.59
N LEU A 77 4.01 -7.10 -2.03
CA LEU A 77 2.93 -7.06 -1.04
C LEU A 77 1.64 -7.63 -1.63
N VAL A 78 1.19 -7.14 -2.78
CA VAL A 78 -0.03 -7.63 -3.45
C VAL A 78 0.07 -9.13 -3.74
N TRP A 79 1.18 -9.59 -4.31
CA TRP A 79 1.34 -11.01 -4.62
C TRP A 79 1.34 -11.89 -3.37
N SER A 80 2.04 -11.47 -2.31
CA SER A 80 2.04 -12.20 -1.03
C SER A 80 0.62 -12.33 -0.45
N LEU A 81 -0.22 -11.29 -0.56
CA LEU A 81 -1.61 -11.33 -0.09
C LEU A 81 -2.49 -12.32 -0.86
N ILE A 82 -2.09 -12.68 -2.09
CA ILE A 82 -2.79 -13.64 -2.93
C ILE A 82 -2.32 -15.08 -2.61
N VAL A 83 -1.00 -15.31 -2.55
CA VAL A 83 -0.44 -16.68 -2.50
C VAL A 83 -0.01 -17.15 -1.10
N ASP A 84 0.36 -16.24 -0.20
CA ASP A 84 0.78 -16.54 1.17
C ASP A 84 0.14 -15.55 2.17
N PRO A 85 -1.20 -15.56 2.31
CA PRO A 85 -1.89 -14.64 3.19
C PRO A 85 -1.66 -15.01 4.66
N ARG A 86 -1.06 -14.09 5.42
CA ARG A 86 -0.89 -14.23 6.88
C ARG A 86 -2.13 -13.82 7.68
N GLN A 87 -3.17 -13.35 7.00
CA GLN A 87 -4.50 -13.13 7.56
C GLN A 87 -5.46 -14.24 7.12
N ARG A 88 -6.55 -14.41 7.87
CA ARG A 88 -7.58 -15.42 7.55
C ARG A 88 -8.26 -15.20 6.19
N HIS A 89 -8.25 -13.96 5.67
CA HIS A 89 -8.91 -13.64 4.41
C HIS A 89 -7.99 -13.84 3.20
N ARG A 90 -8.49 -14.54 2.19
CA ARG A 90 -7.83 -14.71 0.89
C ARG A 90 -8.47 -13.78 -0.14
N TYR A 91 -7.65 -13.02 -0.85
CA TYR A 91 -8.13 -12.19 -1.96
C TYR A 91 -8.56 -13.07 -3.14
N LYS A 92 -9.71 -12.75 -3.74
CA LYS A 92 -10.27 -13.40 -4.93
C LYS A 92 -10.13 -12.49 -6.16
N PRO A 93 -10.25 -12.97 -7.40
CA PRO A 93 -10.05 -12.16 -8.60
C PRO A 93 -11.01 -10.96 -8.63
N GLY A 94 -12.29 -11.17 -8.30
CA GLY A 94 -13.28 -10.09 -8.21
C GLY A 94 -13.05 -9.06 -7.09
N SER A 95 -11.98 -9.18 -6.29
CA SER A 95 -11.58 -8.20 -5.27
C SER A 95 -10.34 -7.38 -5.67
N MET A 96 -9.73 -7.68 -6.82
CA MET A 96 -8.51 -7.01 -7.28
C MET A 96 -8.72 -5.51 -7.48
N GLY A 97 -9.86 -5.08 -8.03
CA GLY A 97 -10.15 -3.65 -8.18
C GLY A 97 -10.16 -2.91 -6.84
N LYS A 98 -10.69 -3.53 -5.77
CA LYS A 98 -10.66 -2.95 -4.41
C LYS A 98 -9.23 -2.90 -3.88
N LEU A 99 -8.47 -3.98 -4.03
CA LEU A 99 -7.06 -4.03 -3.62
C LEU A 99 -6.22 -2.99 -4.38
N SER A 100 -6.46 -2.81 -5.68
CA SER A 100 -5.82 -1.79 -6.50
C SER A 100 -6.03 -0.38 -5.93
N ARG A 101 -7.27 -0.03 -5.55
CA ARG A 101 -7.56 1.29 -4.96
C ARG A 101 -6.81 1.52 -3.65
N ARG A 102 -6.67 0.46 -2.83
CA ARG A 102 -5.91 0.53 -1.57
C ARG A 102 -4.42 0.77 -1.83
N VAL A 103 -3.86 0.06 -2.81
CA VAL A 103 -2.47 0.23 -3.25
C VAL A 103 -2.24 1.66 -3.75
N HIS A 104 -3.13 2.16 -4.60
CA HIS A 104 -3.03 3.53 -5.13
C HIS A 104 -3.00 4.56 -4.01
N TYR A 105 -3.88 4.40 -3.02
CA TYR A 105 -3.98 5.34 -1.91
C TYR A 105 -2.70 5.34 -1.06
N LEU A 106 -2.23 4.17 -0.64
CA LEU A 106 -1.02 4.05 0.17
C LEU A 106 0.21 4.55 -0.59
N ALA A 107 0.42 4.11 -1.83
CA ALA A 107 1.56 4.48 -2.64
C ALA A 107 1.60 6.00 -2.91
N ARG A 108 0.46 6.61 -3.25
CA ARG A 108 0.38 8.07 -3.45
C ARG A 108 0.65 8.84 -2.15
N TRP A 109 0.15 8.36 -1.01
CA TRP A 109 0.46 8.99 0.27
C TRP A 109 1.96 8.88 0.62
N MET A 110 2.58 7.72 0.40
CA MET A 110 4.01 7.53 0.60
C MET A 110 4.82 8.47 -0.31
N GLY A 111 4.48 8.55 -1.60
CA GLY A 111 5.14 9.45 -2.53
C GLY A 111 4.95 10.93 -2.17
N LYS A 112 3.76 11.34 -1.72
CA LYS A 112 3.48 12.71 -1.26
C LYS A 112 4.26 13.07 0.01
N SER A 113 4.43 12.10 0.91
CA SER A 113 5.06 12.29 2.22
C SER A 113 6.57 12.01 2.19
N GLY A 114 7.13 11.60 1.05
CA GLY A 114 8.56 11.36 0.89
C GLY A 114 9.06 10.00 1.39
N TYR A 115 8.18 9.03 1.67
CA TYR A 115 8.58 7.69 2.10
C TYR A 115 8.98 6.81 0.90
N ALA A 116 10.26 6.45 0.82
CA ALA A 116 10.81 5.67 -0.30
C ALA A 116 10.61 4.15 -0.19
N HIS A 117 10.39 3.61 1.02
CA HIS A 117 10.21 2.18 1.27
C HIS A 117 9.36 1.91 2.52
N PHE A 118 8.81 0.69 2.65
CA PHE A 118 7.92 0.34 3.77
C PHE A 118 8.62 0.35 5.13
N GLY A 119 9.91 0.06 5.19
CA GLY A 119 10.69 0.11 6.44
C GLY A 119 10.75 1.49 7.13
N ALA A 120 10.42 2.57 6.42
CA ALA A 120 10.35 3.91 7.00
C ALA A 120 8.98 4.22 7.63
N LEU A 121 8.00 3.30 7.54
CA LEU A 121 6.66 3.49 8.07
C LEU A 121 6.58 3.04 9.53
N ASP A 122 7.02 3.90 10.44
CA ASP A 122 6.85 3.68 11.88
C ASP A 122 5.43 4.06 12.36
N THR A 123 5.20 3.98 13.68
CA THR A 123 3.91 4.36 14.26
C THR A 123 3.56 5.83 14.01
N CYS A 124 4.54 6.74 13.96
CA CYS A 124 4.30 8.15 13.67
C CYS A 124 3.89 8.35 12.21
N ALA A 125 4.51 7.62 11.28
CA ALA A 125 4.13 7.62 9.88
C ALA A 125 2.68 7.14 9.69
N PHE A 126 2.24 6.11 10.43
CA PHE A 126 0.85 5.67 10.37
C PHE A 126 -0.16 6.62 11.05
N ASP A 127 0.23 7.32 12.12
CA ASP A 127 -0.57 8.43 12.67
C ASP A 127 -0.74 9.53 11.60
N GLN A 128 0.35 9.93 10.91
CA GLN A 128 0.28 10.88 9.80
C GLN A 128 -0.60 10.39 8.63
N TYR A 129 -0.57 9.10 8.32
CA TYR A 129 -1.43 8.49 7.30
C TYR A 129 -2.91 8.63 7.67
N LEU A 130 -3.26 8.35 8.93
CA LEU A 130 -4.62 8.48 9.43
C LEU A 130 -5.12 9.93 9.36
N ASP A 131 -4.31 10.87 9.82
CA ASP A 131 -4.65 12.30 9.79
C ASP A 131 -4.89 12.78 8.36
N ASN A 132 -4.02 12.40 7.42
CA ASN A 132 -4.20 12.71 6.00
C ASN A 132 -5.47 12.07 5.43
N LEU A 133 -5.78 10.82 5.81
CA LEU A 133 -6.99 10.14 5.36
C LEU A 133 -8.25 10.84 5.86
N LEU A 134 -8.28 11.26 7.13
CA LEU A 134 -9.42 11.97 7.71
C LEU A 134 -9.64 13.31 7.01
N ILE A 135 -8.57 14.08 6.77
CA ILE A 135 -8.63 15.36 6.05
C ILE A 135 -9.10 15.15 4.60
N ASP A 136 -8.54 14.18 3.90
CA ASP A 136 -8.89 13.87 2.50
C ASP A 136 -10.35 13.42 2.34
N LYS A 137 -10.91 12.76 3.36
CA LYS A 137 -12.28 12.22 3.33
C LYS A 137 -13.30 13.03 4.13
N GLN A 138 -12.92 14.16 4.71
CA GLN A 138 -13.78 14.96 5.61
C GLN A 138 -15.10 15.42 4.97
N ASN A 139 -15.10 15.70 3.66
CA ASN A 139 -16.28 16.18 2.93
C ASN A 139 -17.18 15.04 2.44
N LYS A 140 -16.88 13.78 2.79
CA LYS A 140 -17.71 12.64 2.39
C LYS A 140 -18.98 12.64 3.25
N ALA A 141 -20.13 12.87 2.60
CA ALA A 141 -21.44 12.98 3.26
C ALA A 141 -21.80 11.82 4.22
N ASN A 142 -21.24 10.63 4.01
CA ASN A 142 -21.44 9.45 4.86
C ASN A 142 -20.10 8.86 5.32
N LEU A 143 -19.18 9.70 5.79
CA LEU A 143 -17.92 9.23 6.37
C LEU A 143 -18.22 8.34 7.58
N ASN A 144 -17.84 7.07 7.49
CA ASN A 144 -18.04 6.11 8.56
C ASN A 144 -16.83 5.19 8.69
N ALA A 145 -16.77 4.44 9.79
CA ALA A 145 -15.69 3.51 10.07
C ALA A 145 -15.49 2.48 8.95
N VAL A 146 -16.58 1.94 8.37
CA VAL A 146 -16.49 0.94 7.29
C VAL A 146 -15.79 1.52 6.05
N TYR A 147 -16.11 2.75 5.68
CA TYR A 147 -15.47 3.45 4.56
C TYR A 147 -13.99 3.74 4.82
N LEU A 148 -13.65 4.22 6.02
CA LEU A 148 -12.25 4.46 6.41
C LEU A 148 -11.45 3.15 6.45
N MET A 149 -12.04 2.07 6.95
CA MET A 149 -11.43 0.73 6.96
C MET A 149 -11.08 0.24 5.57
N GLU A 150 -11.79 0.67 4.52
CA GLU A 150 -11.39 0.34 3.15
C GLU A 150 -9.98 0.86 2.83
N HIS A 151 -9.57 2.00 3.38
CA HIS A 151 -8.26 2.61 3.20
C HIS A 151 -7.23 2.15 4.25
N LEU A 152 -7.66 1.74 5.44
CA LEU A 152 -6.77 1.25 6.50
C LEU A 152 -6.38 -0.23 6.34
N ALA A 153 -7.15 -1.00 5.58
CA ALA A 153 -6.94 -2.43 5.42
C ALA A 153 -5.56 -2.80 4.85
N LEU A 154 -5.00 -2.01 3.92
CA LEU A 154 -3.69 -2.32 3.33
C LEU A 154 -2.51 -2.05 4.28
N PRO A 155 -2.44 -0.90 5.00
CA PRO A 155 -1.49 -0.72 6.11
C PRO A 155 -1.51 -1.86 7.14
N VAL A 156 -2.70 -2.27 7.59
CA VAL A 156 -2.83 -3.41 8.52
C VAL A 156 -2.28 -4.69 7.88
N SER A 157 -2.60 -4.90 6.60
CA SER A 157 -2.10 -6.05 5.84
C SER A 157 -0.60 -6.06 5.66
N LEU A 158 0.03 -4.90 5.50
CA LEU A 158 1.47 -4.76 5.46
C LEU A 158 2.12 -5.24 6.77
N GLY A 159 1.51 -4.94 7.93
CA GLY A 159 1.98 -5.45 9.22
C GLY A 159 1.94 -6.97 9.31
N TYR A 160 0.82 -7.59 8.91
CA TYR A 160 0.72 -9.05 8.89
C TYR A 160 1.68 -9.72 7.89
N GLN A 161 1.96 -9.07 6.75
CA GLN A 161 2.86 -9.59 5.71
C GLN A 161 4.34 -9.26 5.95
N ALA A 162 4.68 -8.48 6.97
CA ALA A 162 6.06 -8.06 7.24
C ALA A 162 7.06 -9.24 7.29
N PRO A 163 6.78 -10.38 7.95
CA PRO A 163 7.71 -11.51 7.96
C PRO A 163 7.92 -12.15 6.58
N VAL A 164 6.92 -12.10 5.70
CA VAL A 164 6.98 -12.66 4.34
C VAL A 164 7.81 -11.74 3.44
N LEU A 165 7.56 -10.44 3.53
CA LEU A 165 8.28 -9.43 2.76
C LEU A 165 9.74 -9.29 3.19
N ALA A 166 10.04 -9.47 4.47
CA ALA A 166 11.42 -9.49 4.97
C ALA A 166 12.25 -10.61 4.31
N LYS A 167 11.66 -11.79 4.08
CA LYS A 167 12.33 -12.89 3.35
C LYS A 167 12.64 -12.54 1.89
N ALA A 168 11.88 -11.61 1.32
CA ALA A 168 12.10 -11.08 -0.02
C ALA A 168 13.12 -9.93 -0.07
N GLY A 169 13.76 -9.59 1.05
CA GLY A 169 14.69 -8.47 1.15
C GLY A 169 14.02 -7.10 1.13
N ILE A 170 12.68 -7.03 1.24
CA ILE A 170 11.96 -5.76 1.29
C ILE A 170 12.08 -5.17 2.70
N PRO A 171 12.50 -3.89 2.86
CA PRO A 171 12.48 -3.23 4.16
C PRO A 171 11.04 -3.15 4.68
N VAL A 172 10.78 -3.67 5.88
CA VAL A 172 9.42 -3.75 6.47
C VAL A 172 9.28 -2.91 7.73
N PRO A 173 8.06 -2.42 8.05
CA PRO A 173 7.82 -1.55 9.21
C PRO A 173 7.83 -2.27 10.57
N GLY A 174 8.24 -3.55 10.63
CA GLY A 174 8.13 -4.37 11.84
C GLY A 174 6.68 -4.51 12.32
N SER A 175 6.48 -4.42 13.65
CA SER A 175 5.15 -4.50 14.28
C SER A 175 4.38 -3.17 14.28
N ALA A 176 4.96 -2.08 13.77
CA ALA A 176 4.39 -0.74 13.84
C ALA A 176 2.95 -0.64 13.28
N PRO A 177 2.59 -1.25 12.12
CA PRO A 177 1.23 -1.16 11.60
C PRO A 177 0.20 -1.87 12.49
N LEU A 178 0.59 -2.96 13.15
CA LEU A 178 -0.30 -3.73 14.04
C LEU A 178 -0.50 -2.98 15.37
N ALA A 179 0.60 -2.50 15.97
CA ALA A 179 0.54 -1.70 17.19
C ALA A 179 -0.27 -0.40 17.00
N TRP A 180 -0.09 0.26 15.86
CA TRP A 180 -0.89 1.43 15.48
C TRP A 180 -2.38 1.09 15.35
N HIS A 181 -2.73 0.02 14.64
CA HIS A 181 -4.11 -0.41 14.46
C HIS A 181 -4.80 -0.79 15.78
N ASP A 182 -4.09 -1.47 16.68
CA ASP A 182 -4.61 -1.81 18.02
C ASP A 182 -4.82 -0.56 18.88
N SER A 183 -3.93 0.44 18.76
CA SER A 183 -4.10 1.75 19.41
C SER A 183 -5.34 2.49 18.90
N VAL A 184 -5.55 2.52 17.57
CA VAL A 184 -6.74 3.18 16.97
C VAL A 184 -8.02 2.51 17.46
N ARG A 185 -8.09 1.18 17.45
CA ARG A 185 -9.23 0.43 17.97
C ARG A 185 -9.44 0.67 19.47
N GLY A 186 -8.37 0.75 20.24
CA GLY A 186 -8.42 1.07 21.68
C GLY A 186 -8.97 2.47 21.96
N ARG A 187 -8.73 3.45 21.09
CA ARG A 187 -9.32 4.80 21.20
C ARG A 187 -10.81 4.80 20.87
N GLU A 188 -11.25 3.98 19.92
CA GLU A 188 -12.68 3.80 19.61
C GLU A 188 -13.43 3.16 20.79
N THR A 189 -12.84 2.19 21.47
CA THR A 189 -13.46 1.54 22.64
C THR A 189 -13.41 2.40 23.90
N ALA A 190 -12.36 3.22 24.07
CA ALA A 190 -12.23 4.20 25.14
C ALA A 190 -13.01 5.51 24.89
N GLY A 191 -13.63 5.68 23.72
CA GLY A 191 -14.41 6.86 23.32
C GLY A 191 -15.78 7.05 24.02
N ARG A 192 -16.01 6.44 25.18
CA ARG A 192 -16.96 6.98 26.18
C ARG A 192 -16.15 7.89 27.12
N PRO A 193 -16.61 9.13 27.36
CA PRO A 193 -15.76 10.31 27.40
C PRO A 193 -14.75 10.35 28.56
N GLY A 194 -13.53 10.77 28.23
CA GLY A 194 -12.50 11.26 29.14
C GLY A 194 -11.40 11.97 28.35
N THR A 195 -11.43 13.29 28.36
CA THR A 195 -10.55 14.24 27.66
C THR A 195 -9.06 14.04 27.99
N GLY A 196 -8.19 14.02 26.97
CA GLY A 196 -6.74 14.02 27.16
C GLY A 196 -5.99 14.46 25.89
N ILE A 197 -5.51 15.70 25.89
CA ILE A 197 -4.69 16.32 24.83
C ILE A 197 -3.35 15.57 24.73
N ARG A 198 -2.94 15.14 23.53
CA ARG A 198 -1.60 14.59 23.24
C ARG A 198 -0.60 15.72 22.93
N PRO A 199 0.65 15.68 23.43
CA PRO A 199 1.68 16.65 23.08
C PRO A 199 2.24 16.40 21.66
N ALA A 200 2.62 17.49 20.99
CA ALA A 200 3.19 17.48 19.64
C ALA A 200 4.53 16.73 19.58
N SER A 201 4.66 15.81 18.61
CA SER A 201 5.93 15.12 18.31
C SER A 201 6.77 15.90 17.29
N PRO A 202 8.11 15.85 17.35
CA PRO A 202 8.98 16.61 16.46
C PRO A 202 8.98 16.03 15.05
N ARG A 203 8.89 16.91 14.05
CA ARG A 203 8.95 16.57 12.62
C ARG A 203 10.35 16.03 12.27
N PRO A 204 10.49 15.00 11.44
CA PRO A 204 11.78 14.64 10.87
C PRO A 204 12.24 15.75 9.91
N HIS A 205 13.50 16.18 10.06
CA HIS A 205 14.12 17.18 9.21
C HIS A 205 14.24 16.66 7.77
N ILE A 206 13.42 17.19 6.87
CA ILE A 206 13.57 16.98 5.43
C ILE A 206 14.70 17.89 4.96
N PHE A 207 15.73 17.30 4.37
CA PHE A 207 16.84 17.99 3.71
C PHE A 207 16.33 19.03 2.71
N ALA A 208 16.55 20.30 3.01
CA ALA A 208 16.51 21.37 2.02
C ALA A 208 17.83 21.33 1.24
N HIS A 209 17.80 20.87 -0.02
CA HIS A 209 18.84 21.24 -0.97
C HIS A 209 18.58 22.68 -1.41
N ASN A 210 19.46 23.55 -0.94
CA ASN A 210 19.50 24.98 -1.20
C ASN A 210 19.91 25.22 -2.65
N ASP A 211 18.98 25.74 -3.45
CA ASP A 211 19.25 26.27 -4.78
C ASP A 211 19.70 27.74 -4.60
N GLN A 212 21.01 27.99 -4.66
CA GLN A 212 21.54 29.35 -4.74
C GLN A 212 22.13 29.59 -6.12
N ARG A 213 21.31 30.20 -6.98
CA ARG A 213 21.78 31.13 -8.01
C ARG A 213 21.97 32.51 -7.40
N LEU A 214 23.15 33.10 -7.54
CA LEU A 214 23.46 34.54 -7.55
C LEU A 214 24.78 34.69 -8.34
N VAL A 215 24.76 34.97 -9.65
CA VAL A 215 24.95 36.29 -10.30
C VAL A 215 25.81 37.34 -9.57
N HIS A 216 26.82 37.82 -10.32
CA HIS A 216 27.64 39.05 -10.23
C HIS A 216 28.88 39.08 -9.33
N ALA A 217 30.06 38.92 -9.96
CA ALA A 217 31.03 39.99 -10.22
C ALA A 217 31.90 39.61 -11.42
#